data_AF-A0A2X3JLC1-F1
#
_entry.id   AF-A0A2X3JLC1-F1
#
_cell.length_a   1.000
_cell.length_b   1.000
_cell.length_c   1.000
_cell.angle_alpha   90.00
_cell.angle_beta   90.00
_cell.angle_gamma   90.00
#
_symmetry.space_group_name_H-M   'P 1'
#
loop_
_entity.id
_entity.type
_entity.pdbx_description
1 polymer ?
#
loop_
_entity_poly.entity_id
_entity_poly.type
_entity_poly.pdbx_seq_one_letter_code
_entity_poly.pdbx_strand_id
1 'polypeptide(L)'
;MPWEMPLKLLRFMSIALGDTANASKAYSMALGASSVASEENAIALGRSSVASGTDSLAFGRQSLASAANAIAIGAETEAAENATAIGNNAKAKGTNSMAMGFGSLADKVNTIALGNGSQALADNAIAIGQGNKADGVDAIALGNGSQSRGLNTIALGTASNATGDKSLALGSNSSANGINSVALGADSIADLDNTVSVGNSSLKRKIVNVKNGAIKSDSYDAINGSQLYAISDSVAKRLGGGAAVDVDDGTVTAPTYNLKKW
;
A
#
# COMPACT_ATOMS: atom_id res chain seq x y z
N MET A 1 10.08 75.61 8.73
CA MET A 1 9.89 74.27 8.15
C MET A 1 10.60 73.27 9.04
N PRO A 2 9.87 72.31 9.60
CA PRO A 2 10.32 70.93 9.49
C PRO A 2 9.21 70.13 8.82
N TRP A 3 9.50 69.69 7.60
CA TRP A 3 8.74 68.64 6.95
C TRP A 3 9.20 67.34 7.58
N GLU A 4 8.36 66.73 8.40
CA GLU A 4 8.53 65.32 8.74
C GLU A 4 8.29 64.47 7.49
N MET A 5 9.18 63.52 7.25
CA MET A 5 9.08 62.43 6.30
C MET A 5 9.39 61.14 7.08
N PRO A 6 8.89 59.95 6.70
CA PRO A 6 7.50 59.53 6.50
C PRO A 6 7.22 58.24 7.29
N LEU A 7 6.08 58.10 8.00
CA LEU A 7 5.70 56.77 8.51
C LEU A 7 5.12 55.93 7.36
N LYS A 8 5.96 55.17 6.66
CA LYS A 8 5.50 53.93 6.00
C LYS A 8 5.03 53.00 7.12
N LEU A 9 3.72 52.95 7.34
CA LEU A 9 3.09 51.89 8.13
C LEU A 9 3.41 50.56 7.44
N LEU A 10 4.44 49.86 7.90
CA LEU A 10 4.62 48.44 7.57
C LEU A 10 3.48 47.70 8.28
N ARG A 11 2.34 47.51 7.61
CA ARG A 11 1.21 46.76 8.16
C ARG A 11 1.57 45.27 8.17
N PHE A 12 2.23 44.81 9.23
CA PHE A 12 2.19 43.42 9.64
C PHE A 12 0.75 43.09 10.06
N MET A 13 -0.08 42.61 9.14
CA MET A 13 -1.47 42.26 9.46
C MET A 13 -1.51 40.85 10.05
N SER A 14 -1.23 40.74 11.36
CA SER A 14 -1.60 39.54 12.11
C SER A 14 -2.98 39.70 12.74
N ILE A 15 -3.69 38.59 12.93
CA ILE A 15 -5.00 38.55 13.58
C ILE A 15 -4.91 37.59 14.77
N ALA A 16 -5.16 38.07 15.99
CA ALA A 16 -5.28 37.23 17.16
C ALA A 16 -6.63 37.50 17.85
N LEU A 17 -7.49 36.49 17.96
CA LEU A 17 -8.81 36.60 18.60
C LEU A 17 -9.08 35.39 19.49
N GLY A 18 -9.19 35.64 20.80
CA GLY A 18 -9.43 34.62 21.82
C GLY A 18 -8.58 34.87 23.07
N ASP A 19 -9.01 34.35 24.22
CA ASP A 19 -8.22 34.43 25.45
C ASP A 19 -6.84 33.80 25.22
N THR A 20 -5.76 34.54 25.47
CA THR A 20 -4.36 34.11 25.23
C THR A 20 -4.01 33.71 23.79
N ALA A 21 -4.82 34.06 22.78
CA ALA A 21 -4.48 33.81 21.37
C ALA A 21 -3.24 34.61 20.96
N ASN A 22 -2.32 34.00 20.20
CA ASN A 22 -1.05 34.61 19.79
C ASN A 22 -0.78 34.42 18.30
N ALA A 23 -0.68 35.53 17.55
CA ALA A 23 -0.27 35.56 16.15
C ALA A 23 0.95 36.48 16.02
N SER A 24 2.17 35.89 16.01
CA SER A 24 3.41 36.62 16.30
C SER A 24 4.22 37.08 15.08
N LYS A 25 3.82 36.71 13.86
CA LYS A 25 4.55 37.04 12.62
C LYS A 25 3.66 37.66 11.55
N ALA A 26 4.28 38.13 10.47
CA ALA A 26 3.56 38.73 9.34
C ALA A 26 2.49 37.77 8.80
N TYR A 27 1.29 38.31 8.52
CA TYR A 27 0.17 37.58 7.91
C TYR A 27 -0.32 36.34 8.70
N SER A 28 0.12 36.17 9.95
CA SER A 28 -0.31 35.07 10.81
C SER A 28 -1.72 35.30 11.37
N MET A 29 -2.49 34.24 11.56
CA MET A 29 -3.86 34.30 12.07
C MET A 29 -4.06 33.24 13.16
N ALA A 30 -4.45 33.67 14.35
CA ALA A 30 -4.78 32.83 15.51
C ALA A 30 -6.21 33.14 15.99
N LEU A 31 -7.12 32.18 15.86
CA LEU A 31 -8.53 32.30 16.28
C LEU A 31 -8.90 31.15 17.23
N GLY A 32 -9.10 31.47 18.50
CA GLY A 32 -9.48 30.52 19.55
C GLY A 32 -8.72 30.74 20.85
N ALA A 33 -9.30 30.30 21.98
CA ALA A 33 -8.61 30.39 23.26
C ALA A 33 -7.29 29.59 23.22
N SER A 34 -6.19 30.25 23.54
CA SER A 34 -4.82 29.71 23.51
C SER A 34 -4.36 29.20 22.13
N SER A 35 -4.96 29.64 21.03
CA SER A 35 -4.47 29.32 19.69
C SER A 35 -3.15 30.07 19.41
N VAL A 36 -2.19 29.42 18.75
CA VAL A 36 -0.86 29.99 18.46
C VAL A 36 -0.54 29.83 16.98
N ALA A 37 -0.31 30.95 16.29
CA ALA A 37 0.27 31.00 14.95
C ALA A 37 1.63 31.72 15.05
N SER A 38 2.72 30.96 15.12
CA SER A 38 4.04 31.50 15.50
C SER A 38 4.94 31.90 14.33
N GLU A 39 4.59 31.53 13.10
CA GLU A 39 5.39 31.76 11.89
C GLU A 39 4.65 32.58 10.82
N GLU A 40 5.39 33.06 9.81
CA GLU A 40 4.82 33.84 8.70
C GLU A 40 3.76 33.04 7.93
N ASN A 41 2.65 33.69 7.57
CA ASN A 41 1.48 33.09 6.92
C ASN A 41 0.83 31.92 7.68
N ALA A 42 1.24 31.63 8.92
CA ALA A 42 0.69 30.53 9.70
C ALA A 42 -0.75 30.81 10.12
N ILE A 43 -1.63 29.81 10.03
CA ILE A 43 -3.05 29.92 10.37
C ILE A 43 -3.41 28.88 11.42
N ALA A 44 -3.77 29.31 12.63
CA ALA A 44 -4.25 28.49 13.73
C ALA A 44 -5.71 28.83 14.07
N LEU A 45 -6.63 27.90 13.87
CA LEU A 45 -8.07 28.09 14.05
C LEU A 45 -8.64 26.99 14.95
N GLY A 46 -8.96 27.31 16.21
CA GLY A 46 -9.48 26.38 17.21
C GLY A 46 -8.88 26.58 18.60
N ARG A 47 -9.55 26.09 19.65
CA ARG A 47 -9.00 26.15 21.01
C ARG A 47 -7.70 25.35 21.09
N SER A 48 -6.62 26.00 21.53
CA SER A 48 -5.29 25.41 21.65
C SER A 48 -4.73 24.83 20.34
N SER A 49 -5.17 25.30 19.17
CA SER A 49 -4.52 24.96 17.91
C SER A 49 -3.15 25.64 17.81
N VAL A 50 -2.20 24.98 17.17
CA VAL A 50 -0.81 25.45 17.07
C VAL A 50 -0.33 25.28 15.63
N ALA A 51 -0.08 26.40 14.95
CA ALA A 51 0.56 26.47 13.64
C ALA A 51 1.96 27.07 13.83
N SER A 52 2.99 26.21 13.85
CA SER A 52 4.37 26.56 14.20
C SER A 52 5.34 26.59 13.03
N GLY A 53 4.88 26.31 11.81
CA GLY A 53 5.69 26.43 10.60
C GLY A 53 5.26 27.57 9.69
N THR A 54 6.17 28.05 8.86
CA THR A 54 5.85 28.97 7.76
C THR A 54 4.82 28.35 6.83
N ASP A 55 3.83 29.12 6.40
CA ASP A 55 2.74 28.67 5.52
C ASP A 55 1.93 27.47 6.07
N SER A 56 1.99 27.23 7.39
CA SER A 56 1.29 26.10 8.03
C SER A 56 -0.17 26.41 8.38
N LEU A 57 -1.01 25.38 8.39
CA LEU A 57 -2.44 25.46 8.71
C LEU A 57 -2.79 24.45 9.80
N ALA A 58 -3.22 24.93 10.97
CA ALA A 58 -3.78 24.12 12.04
C ALA A 58 -5.25 24.50 12.28
N PHE A 59 -6.20 23.64 11.89
CA PHE A 59 -7.64 23.86 12.03
C PHE A 59 -8.27 22.78 12.91
N GLY A 60 -8.77 23.13 14.09
CA GLY A 60 -9.40 22.22 15.05
C GLY A 60 -8.89 22.41 16.47
N ARG A 61 -9.59 21.85 17.47
CA ARG A 61 -9.11 21.89 18.86
C ARG A 61 -7.82 21.07 18.97
N GLN A 62 -6.75 21.64 19.53
CA GLN A 62 -5.46 20.94 19.74
C GLN A 62 -4.84 20.38 18.45
N SER A 63 -5.18 20.94 17.28
CA SER A 63 -4.45 20.61 16.05
C SER A 63 -3.03 21.21 16.11
N LEU A 64 -2.06 20.48 15.57
CA LEU A 64 -0.65 20.86 15.53
C LEU A 64 -0.13 20.74 14.09
N ALA A 65 0.18 21.86 13.47
CA ALA A 65 0.96 21.93 12.24
C ALA A 65 2.38 22.38 12.64
N SER A 66 3.30 21.44 12.82
CA SER A 66 4.54 21.64 13.58
C SER A 66 5.70 22.24 12.78
N ALA A 67 5.62 22.25 11.45
CA ALA A 67 6.70 22.67 10.57
C ALA A 67 6.18 23.28 9.26
N ALA A 68 7.08 23.71 8.38
CA ALA A 68 6.74 24.44 7.16
C ALA A 68 5.79 23.65 6.25
N ASN A 69 4.82 24.35 5.65
CA ASN A 69 3.79 23.80 4.75
C ASN A 69 2.92 22.68 5.37
N ALA A 70 2.98 22.48 6.69
CA ALA A 70 2.18 21.45 7.37
C ALA A 70 0.70 21.82 7.37
N ILE A 71 -0.17 20.87 7.07
CA ILE A 71 -1.63 21.03 7.09
C ILE A 71 -2.23 20.04 8.07
N ALA A 72 -2.82 20.52 9.16
CA ALA A 72 -3.46 19.73 10.21
C ALA A 72 -4.93 20.17 10.38
N ILE A 73 -5.88 19.36 9.93
CA ILE A 73 -7.33 19.68 9.94
C ILE A 73 -8.12 18.62 10.69
N GLY A 74 -8.67 18.96 11.85
CA GLY A 74 -9.38 18.07 12.76
C GLY A 74 -8.95 18.31 14.20
N ALA A 75 -9.72 17.83 15.18
CA ALA A 75 -9.29 17.89 16.56
C ALA A 75 -8.13 16.90 16.80
N GLU A 76 -7.11 17.33 17.54
CA GLU A 76 -5.94 16.52 17.93
C GLU A 76 -5.12 15.98 16.76
N THR A 77 -5.15 16.67 15.61
CA THR A 77 -4.31 16.34 14.46
C THR A 77 -2.86 16.77 14.67
N GLU A 78 -1.94 16.07 14.03
CA GLU A 78 -0.51 16.41 14.03
C GLU A 78 0.05 16.25 12.62
N ALA A 79 0.64 17.30 12.06
CA ALA A 79 1.29 17.29 10.76
C ALA A 79 2.72 17.85 10.86
N ALA A 80 3.69 17.07 10.38
CA ALA A 80 5.09 17.45 10.23
C ALA A 80 5.35 18.26 8.94
N GLU A 81 6.61 18.48 8.59
CA GLU A 81 7.02 19.29 7.45
C GLU A 81 6.48 18.75 6.12
N ASN A 82 5.87 19.62 5.31
CA ASN A 82 5.20 19.26 4.06
C ASN A 82 4.14 18.15 4.20
N ALA A 83 3.68 17.88 5.42
CA ALA A 83 2.76 16.79 5.70
C ALA A 83 1.31 17.28 5.75
N THR A 84 0.37 16.38 5.48
CA THR A 84 -1.07 16.66 5.55
C THR A 84 -1.77 15.65 6.45
N ALA A 85 -2.33 16.11 7.57
CA ALA A 85 -3.15 15.34 8.50
C ALA A 85 -4.60 15.84 8.49
N ILE A 86 -5.57 15.00 8.12
CA ILE A 86 -7.00 15.36 8.07
C ILE A 86 -7.86 14.29 8.75
N GLY A 87 -8.61 14.68 9.79
CA GLY A 87 -9.48 13.80 10.57
C GLY A 87 -9.14 13.82 12.06
N ASN A 88 -10.10 13.53 12.92
CA ASN A 88 -9.83 13.56 14.36
C ASN A 88 -8.72 12.57 14.75
N ASN A 89 -7.70 13.05 15.47
CA ASN A 89 -6.52 12.28 15.86
C ASN A 89 -5.70 11.70 14.69
N ALA A 90 -5.83 12.24 13.47
CA ALA A 90 -4.96 11.88 12.34
C ALA A 90 -3.54 12.44 12.55
N LYS A 91 -2.50 11.64 12.30
CA LYS A 91 -1.10 11.99 12.56
C LYS A 91 -0.22 11.71 11.36
N ALA A 92 0.19 12.76 10.66
CA ALA A 92 1.17 12.72 9.57
C ALA A 92 2.52 13.20 10.11
N LYS A 93 3.27 12.30 10.77
CA LYS A 93 4.50 12.62 11.53
C LYS A 93 5.76 12.62 10.68
N GLY A 94 5.74 11.94 9.54
CA GLY A 94 6.87 11.95 8.61
C GLY A 94 6.89 13.21 7.74
N THR A 95 8.08 13.64 7.33
CA THR A 95 8.21 14.66 6.28
C THR A 95 7.57 14.16 4.98
N ASN A 96 6.86 15.03 4.27
CA ASN A 96 6.11 14.71 3.04
C ASN A 96 5.04 13.61 3.22
N SER A 97 4.57 13.36 4.45
CA SER A 97 3.59 12.31 4.73
C SER A 97 2.15 12.80 4.61
N MET A 98 1.22 11.86 4.42
CA MET A 98 -0.22 12.14 4.35
C MET A 98 -0.99 11.17 5.25
N ALA A 99 -1.73 11.68 6.22
CA ALA A 99 -2.61 10.90 7.08
C ALA A 99 -4.05 11.43 6.97
N MET A 100 -4.99 10.64 6.45
CA MET A 100 -6.39 11.04 6.34
C MET A 100 -7.33 9.98 6.91
N GLY A 101 -8.20 10.37 7.84
CA GLY A 101 -9.13 9.48 8.53
C GLY A 101 -9.00 9.56 10.05
N PHE A 102 -10.02 9.12 10.77
CA PHE A 102 -9.97 9.07 12.24
C PHE A 102 -8.81 8.16 12.69
N GLY A 103 -7.88 8.70 13.47
CA GLY A 103 -6.75 7.94 14.01
C GLY A 103 -5.77 7.37 12.98
N SER A 104 -5.76 7.87 11.73
CA SER A 104 -4.76 7.43 10.75
C SER A 104 -3.37 7.90 11.18
N LEU A 105 -2.34 7.12 10.83
CA LEU A 105 -0.95 7.36 11.22
C LEU A 105 -0.01 7.12 10.03
N ALA A 106 0.62 8.19 9.57
CA ALA A 106 1.71 8.17 8.61
C ALA A 106 3.00 8.58 9.36
N ASP A 107 3.75 7.59 9.86
CA ASP A 107 4.77 7.79 10.92
C ASP A 107 6.16 8.16 10.39
N LYS A 108 6.43 7.87 9.11
CA LYS A 108 7.77 7.94 8.50
C LYS A 108 7.77 8.74 7.20
N VAL A 109 8.96 8.98 6.63
CA VAL A 109 9.11 9.90 5.49
C VAL A 109 8.37 9.35 4.27
N ASN A 110 7.73 10.24 3.50
CA ASN A 110 6.96 9.91 2.29
C ASN A 110 5.84 8.87 2.49
N THR A 111 5.30 8.74 3.70
CA THR A 111 4.24 7.77 3.98
C THR A 111 2.85 8.28 3.62
N ILE A 112 1.96 7.36 3.22
CA ILE A 112 0.55 7.66 2.95
C ILE A 112 -0.32 6.72 3.77
N ALA A 113 -1.13 7.25 4.68
CA ALA A 113 -2.10 6.51 5.48
C ALA A 113 -3.51 7.08 5.27
N LEU A 114 -4.35 6.40 4.51
CA LEU A 114 -5.71 6.84 4.17
C LEU A 114 -6.74 5.81 4.68
N GLY A 115 -7.58 6.19 5.63
CA GLY A 115 -8.60 5.32 6.23
C GLY A 115 -8.66 5.45 7.75
N ASN A 116 -9.77 5.02 8.34
CA ASN A 116 -9.91 4.97 9.80
C ASN A 116 -8.87 3.97 10.38
N GLY A 117 -7.98 4.46 11.25
CA GLY A 117 -6.94 3.66 11.88
C GLY A 117 -5.92 3.04 10.92
N SER A 118 -5.78 3.54 9.68
CA SER A 118 -4.72 3.11 8.76
C SER A 118 -3.35 3.53 9.28
N GLN A 119 -2.34 2.67 9.10
CA GLN A 119 -1.00 2.85 9.64
C GLN A 119 0.06 2.57 8.57
N ALA A 120 0.79 3.59 8.15
CA ALA A 120 2.00 3.49 7.35
C ALA A 120 3.20 3.83 8.24
N LEU A 121 3.99 2.82 8.59
CA LEU A 121 4.92 2.85 9.74
C LEU A 121 6.40 2.79 9.36
N ALA A 122 6.71 2.64 8.08
CA ALA A 122 8.06 2.61 7.53
C ALA A 122 8.20 3.58 6.35
N ASP A 123 9.43 3.95 5.99
CA ASP A 123 9.67 4.92 4.91
C ASP A 123 9.02 4.47 3.60
N ASN A 124 8.43 5.43 2.88
CA ASN A 124 7.71 5.25 1.61
C ASN A 124 6.51 4.28 1.67
N ALA A 125 6.08 3.87 2.87
CA ALA A 125 4.97 2.94 3.02
C ALA A 125 3.61 3.58 2.68
N ILE A 126 2.71 2.79 2.09
CA ILE A 126 1.36 3.20 1.69
C ILE A 126 0.34 2.27 2.32
N ALA A 127 -0.55 2.79 3.16
CA ALA A 127 -1.66 2.10 3.79
C ALA A 127 -3.00 2.76 3.42
N ILE A 128 -3.80 2.14 2.56
CA ILE A 128 -5.07 2.70 2.06
C ILE A 128 -6.21 1.71 2.33
N GLY A 129 -7.02 2.03 3.34
CA GLY A 129 -8.10 1.18 3.85
C GLY A 129 -8.22 1.28 5.37
N GLN A 130 -9.40 0.97 5.91
CA GLN A 130 -9.61 0.95 7.37
C GLN A 130 -8.76 -0.16 8.00
N GLY A 131 -8.01 0.19 9.04
CA GLY A 131 -7.19 -0.75 9.81
C GLY A 131 -5.99 -1.34 9.06
N ASN A 132 -5.60 -0.76 7.91
CA ASN A 132 -4.47 -1.24 7.14
C ASN A 132 -3.15 -1.01 7.88
N LYS A 133 -2.19 -1.90 7.69
CA LYS A 133 -0.87 -1.80 8.29
C LYS A 133 0.23 -2.07 7.26
N ALA A 134 0.99 -1.03 6.92
CA ALA A 134 2.20 -1.13 6.12
C ALA A 134 3.42 -0.90 7.02
N ASP A 135 4.02 -2.01 7.50
CA ASP A 135 5.16 -2.02 8.44
C ASP A 135 6.52 -2.08 7.74
N GLY A 136 6.58 -2.55 6.49
CA GLY A 136 7.82 -2.68 5.73
C GLY A 136 8.19 -1.40 4.98
N VAL A 137 9.49 -1.15 4.79
CA VAL A 137 9.96 -0.07 3.91
C VAL A 137 9.49 -0.35 2.48
N ASP A 138 9.00 0.69 1.80
CA ASP A 138 8.36 0.61 0.48
C ASP A 138 7.15 -0.36 0.41
N ALA A 139 6.53 -0.69 1.56
CA ALA A 139 5.41 -1.62 1.60
C ALA A 139 4.08 -0.94 1.22
N ILE A 140 3.24 -1.67 0.49
CA ILE A 140 1.89 -1.21 0.09
C ILE A 140 0.84 -2.15 0.69
N ALA A 141 -0.07 -1.61 1.50
CA ALA A 141 -1.23 -2.30 2.06
C ALA A 141 -2.52 -1.62 1.57
N LEU A 142 -3.25 -2.23 0.64
CA LEU A 142 -4.49 -1.70 0.06
C LEU A 142 -5.67 -2.67 0.26
N GLY A 143 -6.77 -2.17 0.84
CA GLY A 143 -7.98 -2.96 1.17
C GLY A 143 -8.12 -3.22 2.67
N ASN A 144 -9.36 -3.29 3.19
CA ASN A 144 -9.67 -3.28 4.62
C ASN A 144 -8.85 -4.33 5.42
N GLY A 145 -8.14 -3.87 6.45
CA GLY A 145 -7.34 -4.73 7.32
C GLY A 145 -6.16 -5.43 6.64
N SER A 146 -5.73 -4.99 5.46
CA SER A 146 -4.56 -5.58 4.79
C SER A 146 -3.26 -5.25 5.52
N GLN A 147 -2.31 -6.17 5.45
CA GLN A 147 -1.08 -6.14 6.23
C GLN A 147 0.12 -6.43 5.32
N SER A 148 0.98 -5.43 5.13
CA SER A 148 2.19 -5.51 4.31
C SER A 148 3.40 -5.25 5.21
N ARG A 149 4.12 -6.31 5.59
CA ARG A 149 5.11 -6.30 6.66
C ARG A 149 6.55 -6.54 6.24
N GLY A 150 6.77 -7.26 5.15
CA GLY A 150 8.11 -7.45 4.61
C GLY A 150 8.62 -6.20 3.90
N LEU A 151 9.92 -6.12 3.69
CA LEU A 151 10.54 -5.09 2.86
C LEU A 151 10.02 -5.19 1.41
N ASN A 152 9.68 -4.07 0.76
CA ASN A 152 9.19 -4.02 -0.63
C ASN A 152 7.98 -4.95 -0.90
N THR A 153 7.05 -5.06 0.04
CA THR A 153 5.88 -5.96 -0.07
C THR A 153 4.63 -5.27 -0.58
N ILE A 154 3.73 -6.05 -1.19
CA ILE A 154 2.40 -5.59 -1.60
C ILE A 154 1.33 -6.55 -1.06
N ALA A 155 0.42 -6.04 -0.24
CA ALA A 155 -0.79 -6.72 0.20
C ALA A 155 -2.02 -5.99 -0.38
N LEU A 156 -2.68 -6.61 -1.36
CA LEU A 156 -3.82 -6.05 -2.10
C LEU A 156 -5.06 -6.93 -1.93
N GLY A 157 -6.02 -6.46 -1.14
CA GLY A 157 -7.29 -7.12 -0.84
C GLY A 157 -7.63 -7.11 0.65
N THR A 158 -8.90 -7.26 0.99
CA THR A 158 -9.35 -7.35 2.39
C THR A 158 -8.60 -8.45 3.14
N ALA A 159 -8.02 -8.11 4.29
CA ALA A 159 -7.23 -9.02 5.12
C ALA A 159 -6.11 -9.78 4.38
N SER A 160 -5.63 -9.25 3.24
CA SER A 160 -4.43 -9.78 2.58
C SER A 160 -3.20 -9.55 3.46
N ASN A 161 -2.25 -10.49 3.42
CA ASN A 161 -1.08 -10.50 4.30
C ASN A 161 0.20 -10.84 3.53
N ALA A 162 1.08 -9.87 3.35
CA ALA A 162 2.39 -10.05 2.73
C ALA A 162 3.49 -9.88 3.79
N THR A 163 4.17 -10.96 4.16
CA THR A 163 5.17 -10.95 5.25
C THR A 163 6.58 -11.32 4.78
N GLY A 164 6.72 -12.07 3.70
CA GLY A 164 8.03 -12.33 3.10
C GLY A 164 8.54 -11.10 2.36
N ASP A 165 9.83 -10.78 2.45
CA ASP A 165 10.39 -9.65 1.71
C ASP A 165 10.16 -9.81 0.20
N LYS A 166 9.84 -8.71 -0.49
CA LYS A 166 9.55 -8.64 -1.93
C LYS A 166 8.34 -9.49 -2.35
N SER A 167 7.48 -9.87 -1.41
CA SER A 167 6.30 -10.69 -1.69
C SER A 167 5.08 -9.89 -2.14
N LEU A 168 4.18 -10.57 -2.85
CA LEU A 168 2.90 -10.04 -3.31
C LEU A 168 1.76 -10.95 -2.86
N ALA A 169 0.87 -10.44 -2.01
CA ALA A 169 -0.40 -11.08 -1.66
C ALA A 169 -1.53 -10.36 -2.41
N LEU A 170 -2.10 -10.99 -3.44
CA LEU A 170 -3.14 -10.42 -4.29
C LEU A 170 -4.46 -11.19 -4.15
N GLY A 171 -5.39 -10.67 -3.35
CA GLY A 171 -6.72 -11.23 -3.13
C GLY A 171 -7.14 -11.20 -1.66
N SER A 172 -8.45 -11.31 -1.40
CA SER A 172 -8.98 -11.37 -0.03
C SER A 172 -8.39 -12.56 0.72
N ASN A 173 -7.89 -12.33 1.94
CA ASN A 173 -7.22 -13.35 2.78
C ASN A 173 -6.04 -14.07 2.10
N SER A 174 -5.47 -13.52 1.02
CA SER A 174 -4.25 -14.09 0.44
C SER A 174 -3.08 -13.89 1.39
N SER A 175 -2.17 -14.87 1.48
CA SER A 175 -1.00 -14.81 2.35
C SER A 175 0.27 -15.15 1.59
N ALA A 176 1.18 -14.18 1.46
CA ALA A 176 2.50 -14.38 0.84
C ALA A 176 3.58 -14.29 1.93
N ASN A 177 4.03 -15.44 2.43
CA ASN A 177 4.93 -15.55 3.56
C ASN A 177 6.37 -15.88 3.13
N GLY A 178 6.57 -16.52 1.98
CA GLY A 178 7.89 -16.75 1.41
C GLY A 178 8.54 -15.47 0.88
N ILE A 179 9.86 -15.37 0.95
CA ILE A 179 10.63 -14.30 0.33
C ILE A 179 10.46 -14.37 -1.19
N ASN A 180 10.22 -13.23 -1.84
CA ASN A 180 10.03 -13.14 -3.29
C ASN A 180 8.90 -14.07 -3.79
N SER A 181 7.86 -14.28 -2.96
CA SER A 181 6.72 -15.13 -3.27
C SER A 181 5.51 -14.33 -3.75
N VAL A 182 4.60 -14.98 -4.47
CA VAL A 182 3.34 -14.40 -4.94
C VAL A 182 2.18 -15.32 -4.55
N ALA A 183 1.27 -14.84 -3.72
CA ALA A 183 -0.02 -15.49 -3.47
C ALA A 183 -1.09 -14.84 -4.35
N LEU A 184 -1.57 -15.57 -5.36
CA LEU A 184 -2.48 -15.06 -6.39
C LEU A 184 -3.89 -15.63 -6.23
N GLY A 185 -4.84 -14.75 -5.88
CA GLY A 185 -6.25 -15.08 -5.68
C GLY A 185 -6.65 -15.14 -4.21
N ALA A 186 -7.96 -15.09 -3.95
CA ALA A 186 -8.51 -15.16 -2.60
C ALA A 186 -8.09 -16.46 -1.89
N ASP A 187 -7.75 -16.36 -0.61
CA ASP A 187 -7.31 -17.48 0.23
C ASP A 187 -6.07 -18.24 -0.28
N SER A 188 -5.35 -17.72 -1.29
CA SER A 188 -4.10 -18.33 -1.75
C SER A 188 -2.99 -18.15 -0.72
N ILE A 189 -2.15 -19.16 -0.54
CA ILE A 189 -1.06 -19.18 0.42
C ILE A 189 0.24 -19.53 -0.30
N ALA A 190 1.24 -18.64 -0.23
CA ALA A 190 2.58 -18.84 -0.75
C ALA A 190 3.59 -18.81 0.41
N ASP A 191 3.86 -19.98 1.00
CA ASP A 191 4.76 -20.12 2.16
C ASP A 191 6.23 -20.39 1.77
N LEU A 192 6.50 -20.64 0.49
CA LEU A 192 7.83 -20.97 -0.01
C LEU A 192 8.44 -19.80 -0.76
N ASP A 193 9.74 -19.60 -0.57
CA ASP A 193 10.51 -18.57 -1.27
C ASP A 193 10.50 -18.80 -2.78
N ASN A 194 10.50 -17.70 -3.54
CA ASN A 194 10.59 -17.72 -5.01
C ASN A 194 9.48 -18.55 -5.69
N THR A 195 8.26 -18.55 -5.14
CA THR A 195 7.13 -19.30 -5.72
C THR A 195 5.94 -18.42 -6.04
N VAL A 196 5.13 -18.86 -7.00
CA VAL A 196 3.79 -18.32 -7.25
C VAL A 196 2.77 -19.38 -6.84
N SER A 197 1.97 -19.11 -5.82
CA SER A 197 0.86 -19.96 -5.41
C SER A 197 -0.47 -19.43 -5.94
N VAL A 198 -1.22 -20.27 -6.64
CA VAL A 198 -2.56 -19.96 -7.15
C VAL A 198 -3.66 -20.57 -6.27
N GLY A 199 -3.34 -21.00 -5.06
CA GLY A 199 -4.28 -21.68 -4.16
C GLY A 199 -3.64 -21.99 -2.79
N ASN A 200 -4.10 -23.05 -2.15
CA ASN A 200 -3.60 -23.52 -0.87
C ASN A 200 -3.74 -25.06 -0.76
N SER A 201 -3.54 -25.61 0.43
CA SER A 201 -3.57 -27.06 0.68
C SER A 201 -4.92 -27.73 0.40
N SER A 202 -6.04 -27.01 0.45
CA SER A 202 -7.39 -27.52 0.17
C SER A 202 -7.99 -26.98 -1.12
N LEU A 203 -7.61 -25.77 -1.55
CA LEU A 203 -8.10 -25.09 -2.75
C LEU A 203 -7.03 -25.06 -3.85
N LYS A 204 -7.29 -25.70 -4.99
CA LYS A 204 -6.44 -25.62 -6.18
C LYS A 204 -7.20 -24.98 -7.32
N ARG A 205 -6.50 -24.21 -8.15
CA ARG A 205 -7.07 -23.56 -9.32
C ARG A 205 -6.49 -24.15 -10.60
N LYS A 206 -7.31 -24.20 -11.64
CA LYS A 206 -6.82 -24.43 -12.99
C LYS A 206 -6.15 -23.16 -13.50
N ILE A 207 -5.02 -23.31 -14.17
CA ILE A 207 -4.41 -22.24 -14.95
C ILE A 207 -4.88 -22.46 -16.40
N VAL A 208 -5.75 -21.58 -16.89
CA VAL A 208 -6.39 -21.69 -18.21
C VAL A 208 -5.88 -20.60 -19.16
N ASN A 209 -6.12 -20.77 -20.47
CA ASN A 209 -5.64 -19.88 -21.52
C ASN A 209 -4.10 -19.81 -21.62
N VAL A 210 -3.42 -20.90 -21.25
CA VAL A 210 -1.97 -21.03 -21.38
C VAL A 210 -1.63 -21.40 -22.82
N LYS A 211 -0.93 -20.50 -23.52
CA LYS A 211 -0.38 -20.79 -24.86
C LYS A 211 0.64 -21.92 -24.77
N ASN A 212 0.81 -22.69 -25.85
CA ASN A 212 1.86 -23.71 -25.91
C ASN A 212 3.23 -23.10 -25.60
N GLY A 213 3.92 -23.68 -24.62
CA GLY A 213 5.31 -23.35 -24.31
C GLY A 213 6.28 -23.91 -25.33
N ALA A 214 7.50 -23.37 -25.39
CA ALA A 214 8.55 -23.96 -26.20
C ALA A 214 8.99 -25.32 -25.61
N ILE A 215 9.12 -26.35 -26.44
CA ILE A 215 9.67 -27.65 -26.05
C ILE A 215 11.12 -27.71 -26.54
N LYS A 216 12.07 -27.29 -25.68
CA LYS A 216 13.52 -27.24 -25.93
C LYS A 216 14.26 -27.48 -24.61
N SER A 217 15.55 -27.81 -24.67
CA SER A 217 16.36 -28.18 -23.50
C SER A 217 16.56 -27.06 -22.46
N ASP A 218 16.36 -25.80 -22.86
CA ASP A 218 16.57 -24.59 -22.07
C ASP A 218 15.28 -23.78 -21.86
N SER A 219 14.11 -24.40 -22.10
CA SER A 219 12.81 -23.73 -21.97
C SER A 219 12.36 -23.66 -20.50
N TYR A 220 11.78 -22.51 -20.13
CA TYR A 220 11.13 -22.26 -18.84
C TYR A 220 9.63 -21.98 -18.99
N ASP A 221 9.07 -22.22 -20.18
CA ASP A 221 7.66 -21.99 -20.44
C ASP A 221 6.79 -23.05 -19.77
N ALA A 222 5.59 -22.66 -19.32
CA ALA A 222 4.59 -23.62 -18.91
C ALA A 222 4.09 -24.46 -20.09
N ILE A 223 3.96 -25.77 -19.89
CA ILE A 223 3.38 -26.70 -20.87
C ILE A 223 1.87 -26.84 -20.60
N ASN A 224 1.06 -26.82 -21.66
CA ASN A 224 -0.38 -27.03 -21.54
C ASN A 224 -0.82 -28.45 -21.93
N GLY A 225 -2.10 -28.77 -21.72
CA GLY A 225 -2.65 -30.10 -22.00
C GLY A 225 -2.51 -30.58 -23.45
N SER A 226 -2.62 -29.68 -24.44
CA SER A 226 -2.50 -30.07 -25.86
C SER A 226 -1.08 -30.53 -26.23
N GLN A 227 -0.05 -29.97 -25.58
CA GLN A 227 1.33 -30.37 -25.79
C GLN A 227 1.61 -31.74 -25.17
N LEU A 228 1.08 -32.00 -23.97
CA LEU A 228 1.19 -33.32 -23.35
C LEU A 228 0.44 -34.38 -24.18
N TYR A 229 -0.77 -34.05 -24.65
CA TYR A 229 -1.55 -34.92 -25.53
C TYR A 229 -0.79 -35.25 -26.83
N ALA A 230 -0.13 -34.26 -27.46
CA ALA A 230 0.66 -34.48 -28.67
C ALA A 230 1.83 -35.46 -28.45
N ILE A 231 2.44 -35.45 -27.26
CA ILE A 231 3.47 -36.42 -26.89
C ILE A 231 2.85 -37.82 -26.71
N SER A 232 1.75 -37.93 -25.96
CA SER A 232 1.03 -39.20 -25.79
C SER A 232 0.61 -39.81 -27.14
N ASP A 233 0.10 -38.99 -28.06
CA ASP A 233 -0.31 -39.40 -29.41
C ASP A 233 0.89 -39.88 -30.25
N SER A 234 2.04 -39.19 -30.14
CA SER A 234 3.29 -39.63 -30.77
C SER A 234 3.73 -41.00 -30.25
N VAL A 235 3.65 -41.22 -28.93
CA VAL A 235 4.01 -42.50 -28.30
C VAL A 235 3.06 -43.61 -28.72
N ALA A 236 1.75 -43.39 -28.64
CA ALA A 236 0.74 -44.38 -29.05
C ALA A 236 0.96 -44.83 -30.51
N LYS A 237 1.19 -43.88 -31.42
CA LYS A 237 1.51 -44.16 -32.84
C LYS A 237 2.79 -44.96 -33.03
N ARG A 238 3.81 -44.75 -32.18
CA ARG A 238 5.07 -45.49 -32.23
C ARG A 238 4.97 -46.89 -31.66
N LEU A 239 4.12 -47.11 -30.66
CA LEU A 239 3.80 -48.44 -30.16
C LEU A 239 3.03 -49.25 -31.20
N GLY A 240 2.06 -48.64 -31.88
CA GLY A 240 1.18 -49.38 -32.80
C GLY A 240 0.32 -50.39 -32.04
N GLY A 241 -0.05 -51.52 -32.66
CA GLY A 241 -0.83 -52.57 -31.99
C GLY A 241 -2.21 -52.12 -31.47
N GLY A 242 -2.78 -51.03 -32.02
CA GLY A 242 -4.05 -50.45 -31.56
C GLY A 242 -3.94 -49.50 -30.38
N ALA A 243 -2.73 -49.19 -29.89
CA ALA A 243 -2.54 -48.17 -28.87
C ALA A 243 -3.07 -46.80 -29.33
N ALA A 244 -3.78 -46.10 -28.44
CA ALA A 244 -4.39 -44.80 -28.64
C ALA A 244 -4.28 -43.96 -27.36
N VAL A 245 -4.53 -42.65 -27.47
CA VAL A 245 -4.61 -41.77 -26.31
C VAL A 245 -6.04 -41.77 -25.79
N ASP A 246 -6.21 -41.97 -24.49
CA ASP A 246 -7.48 -41.74 -23.80
C ASP A 246 -7.77 -40.23 -23.77
N VAL A 247 -8.94 -39.84 -24.27
CA VAL A 247 -9.31 -38.42 -24.44
C VAL A 247 -9.65 -37.73 -23.12
N ASP A 248 -9.97 -38.49 -22.07
CA ASP A 248 -10.42 -37.94 -20.80
C ASP A 248 -9.25 -37.62 -19.86
N ASP A 249 -8.19 -38.42 -19.90
CA ASP A 249 -7.03 -38.28 -18.99
C ASP A 249 -5.65 -38.23 -19.68
N GLY A 250 -5.58 -38.45 -21.00
CA GLY A 250 -4.35 -38.40 -21.78
C GLY A 250 -3.44 -39.62 -21.65
N THR A 251 -3.88 -40.71 -21.01
CA THR A 251 -3.12 -41.95 -20.89
C THR A 251 -3.05 -42.71 -22.22
N VAL A 252 -2.07 -43.60 -22.38
CA VAL A 252 -1.90 -44.42 -23.60
C VAL A 252 -2.46 -45.82 -23.35
N THR A 253 -3.40 -46.27 -24.19
CA THR A 253 -3.99 -47.60 -24.11
C THR A 253 -2.98 -48.69 -24.50
N ALA A 254 -3.14 -49.88 -23.91
CA ALA A 254 -2.20 -50.98 -24.12
C ALA A 254 -2.21 -51.46 -25.58
N PRO A 255 -1.04 -51.61 -26.24
CA PRO A 255 -0.95 -52.22 -27.55
C PRO A 255 -1.14 -53.75 -27.45
N THR A 256 -1.70 -54.34 -28.51
CA THR A 256 -1.75 -55.80 -28.69
C THR A 256 -0.81 -56.22 -29.82
N TYR A 257 0.14 -57.12 -29.52
CA TYR A 257 1.04 -57.70 -30.50
C TYR A 257 0.82 -59.22 -30.60
N ASN A 258 0.60 -59.70 -31.81
CA ASN A 258 0.55 -61.13 -32.09
C ASN A 258 1.94 -61.61 -32.53
N LEU A 259 2.60 -62.40 -31.69
CA LEU A 259 3.88 -63.00 -32.01
C LEU A 259 3.67 -64.24 -32.88
N LYS A 260 4.38 -64.33 -34.02
CA LYS A 260 4.47 -65.59 -34.75
C LYS A 260 5.31 -66.56 -33.91
N LYS A 261 4.74 -67.74 -33.60
CA LYS A 261 5.53 -68.89 -33.16
C LYS A 261 6.29 -69.42 -34.37
N TRP A 262 7.60 -69.60 -34.20
CA TRP A 262 8.51 -70.17 -35.19
C TRP A 262 8.57 -71.68 -35.01
#